data_AF-A0A0Q7YH32-F1
#
_entry.id   AF-A0A0Q7YH32-F1
#
_cell.length_a   1.000
_cell.length_b   1.000
_cell.length_c   1.000
_cell.angle_alpha   90.00
_cell.angle_beta   90.00
_cell.angle_gamma   90.00
#
_symmetry.space_group_name_H-M   'P 1'
#
loop_
_entity.id
_entity.type
_entity.pdbx_description
1 polymer ?
#
loop_
_entity_poly.entity_id
_entity_poly.type
_entity_poly.pdbx_seq_one_letter_code
_entity_poly.pdbx_strand_id
1 'polypeptide(L)'
;MDLEEAISRSGHEVIGIAPDMTVALNYAREADIAFVDVRLADGETGPELARLLTGRGLTVIFVTGNPMLVEGRDAGALGVIAKPLTQQAAADVIQFVVDWKGGKQRRPPARLRLFRPFSPAA
;
A
#
# COMPACT_ATOMS: atom_id res chain seq x y z
N MET A 1 3.53 10.01 18.84
CA MET A 1 3.61 8.63 18.32
C MET A 1 3.58 8.76 16.84
N ASP A 2 4.62 8.26 16.18
CA ASP A 2 4.76 8.35 14.74
C ASP A 2 4.23 7.09 14.05
N LEU A 3 4.07 7.14 12.72
CA LEU A 3 3.51 6.02 11.95
C LEU A 3 4.33 4.74 12.11
N GLU A 4 5.65 4.87 12.08
CA GLU A 4 6.61 3.75 12.21
C GLU A 4 6.48 3.05 13.57
N GLU A 5 6.38 3.82 14.66
CA GLU A 5 6.22 3.25 16.01
C GLU A 5 4.93 2.43 16.14
N ALA A 6 3.83 2.92 15.56
CA ALA A 6 2.56 2.21 15.59
C ALA A 6 2.62 0.89 14.82
N ILE A 7 3.29 0.88 13.66
CA ILE A 7 3.50 -0.30 12.83
C ILE A 7 4.43 -1.31 13.53
N SER A 8 5.49 -0.83 14.19
CA SER A 8 6.39 -1.68 14.99
C SER A 8 5.66 -2.38 16.13
N ARG A 9 4.79 -1.67 16.85
CA ARG A 9 4.01 -2.25 17.95
C ARG A 9 2.97 -3.28 17.52
N SER A 10 2.55 -3.29 16.26
CA SER A 10 1.70 -4.36 15.71
C SER A 10 2.49 -5.57 15.19
N GLY A 11 3.82 -5.57 15.34
CA GLY A 11 4.69 -6.68 14.95
C GLY A 11 5.15 -6.62 13.49
N HIS A 12 5.08 -5.45 12.86
CA HIS A 12 5.55 -5.22 11.50
C HIS A 12 6.75 -4.27 11.49
N GLU A 13 7.53 -4.28 10.43
CA GLU A 13 8.70 -3.40 10.30
C GLU A 13 8.50 -2.40 9.17
N VAL A 14 8.89 -1.14 9.40
CA VAL A 14 9.01 -0.15 8.34
C VAL A 14 10.46 -0.15 7.86
N ILE A 15 10.71 -0.76 6.71
CA ILE A 15 12.07 -0.92 6.18
C ILE A 15 12.63 0.36 5.52
N GLY A 16 11.79 1.37 5.29
CA GLY A 16 12.23 2.66 4.75
C GLY A 16 11.11 3.59 4.32
N ILE A 17 11.45 4.87 4.18
CA ILE A 17 10.62 5.90 3.57
C ILE A 17 11.31 6.35 2.28
N ALA A 18 10.60 6.25 1.17
CA ALA A 18 11.11 6.62 -0.14
C ALA A 18 10.41 7.88 -0.68
N PRO A 19 11.13 8.99 -0.91
CA PRO A 19 10.53 10.21 -1.46
C PRO A 19 10.27 10.13 -2.97
N ASP A 20 10.97 9.25 -3.69
CA ASP A 20 10.95 9.11 -5.15
C ASP A 20 11.03 7.65 -5.59
N MET A 21 10.87 7.42 -6.89
CA MET A 21 10.89 6.07 -7.47
C MET A 21 12.24 5.37 -7.27
N THR A 22 13.35 6.08 -7.39
CA THR A 22 14.70 5.50 -7.32
C THR A 22 14.95 4.92 -5.93
N VAL A 23 14.66 5.69 -4.88
CA VAL A 23 14.82 5.25 -3.50
C VAL A 23 13.86 4.10 -3.17
N ALA A 24 12.61 4.16 -3.66
CA ALA A 24 11.62 3.11 -3.41
C ALA A 24 12.05 1.75 -3.96
N LEU A 25 12.72 1.73 -5.11
CA LEU A 25 13.19 0.50 -5.74
C LEU A 25 14.30 -0.20 -4.95
N ASN A 26 15.05 0.52 -4.12
CA ASN A 26 16.08 -0.08 -3.26
C ASN A 26 15.47 -0.98 -2.18
N TYR A 27 14.26 -0.66 -1.71
CA TYR A 27 13.55 -1.43 -0.69
C TYR A 27 12.70 -2.58 -1.26
N ALA A 28 12.50 -2.60 -2.58
CA ALA A 28 11.55 -3.50 -3.22
C ALA A 28 11.87 -4.99 -3.07
N ARG A 29 13.11 -5.37 -2.72
CA ARG A 29 13.47 -6.79 -2.50
C ARG A 29 13.07 -7.30 -1.12
N GLU A 30 12.97 -6.42 -0.14
CA GLU A 30 12.74 -6.77 1.27
C GLU A 30 11.33 -6.42 1.73
N ALA A 31 10.64 -5.52 1.02
CA ALA A 31 9.26 -5.14 1.35
C ALA A 31 8.24 -6.18 0.91
N ASP A 32 7.23 -6.41 1.76
CA ASP A 32 6.01 -7.17 1.44
C ASP A 32 4.84 -6.28 0.98
N ILE A 33 4.79 -5.07 1.52
CA ILE A 33 3.69 -4.12 1.39
C ILE A 33 4.28 -2.73 1.16
N ALA A 34 3.72 -1.96 0.23
CA ALA A 34 4.11 -0.58 -0.01
C ALA A 34 2.89 0.35 -0.01
N PHE A 35 2.99 1.42 0.78
CA PHE A 35 2.09 2.57 0.69
C PHE A 35 2.69 3.60 -0.26
N VAL A 36 2.02 3.85 -1.38
CA VAL A 36 2.58 4.64 -2.49
C VAL A 36 1.70 5.87 -2.74
N ASP A 37 2.27 7.07 -2.75
CA ASP A 37 1.55 8.24 -3.24
C ASP A 37 1.53 8.25 -4.78
N VAL A 38 0.51 8.87 -5.36
CA VAL A 38 0.41 9.11 -6.81
C VAL A 38 1.43 10.16 -7.25
N ARG A 39 1.66 11.19 -6.43
CA ARG A 39 2.63 12.25 -6.68
C ARG A 39 3.80 12.14 -5.72
N LEU A 40 4.92 11.63 -6.22
CA LEU A 40 6.20 11.55 -5.51
C LEU A 40 7.04 12.80 -5.79
N ALA A 41 8.22 12.91 -5.16
CA ALA A 41 9.12 14.06 -5.32
C ALA A 41 9.62 14.23 -6.76
N ASP A 42 9.73 13.13 -7.52
CA ASP A 42 10.11 13.09 -8.94
C ASP A 42 8.91 13.22 -9.90
N GLY A 43 7.69 13.43 -9.38
CA GLY A 43 6.51 13.76 -10.17
C GLY A 43 5.37 12.76 -10.06
N GLU A 44 4.60 12.58 -11.14
CA GLU A 44 3.44 11.66 -11.22
C GLU A 44 3.86 10.20 -11.49
N THR A 45 4.94 9.78 -10.83
CA THR A 45 5.62 8.49 -11.01
C THR A 45 5.00 7.37 -10.16
N GLY A 46 4.15 7.71 -9.19
CA GLY A 46 3.51 6.74 -8.28
C GLY A 46 2.82 5.57 -8.98
N PRO A 47 1.98 5.79 -10.01
CA PRO A 47 1.35 4.70 -10.76
C PRO A 47 2.32 3.80 -11.53
N GLU A 48 3.46 4.34 -11.97
CA GLU A 48 4.50 3.53 -12.61
C GLU A 48 5.25 2.69 -11.58
N LEU A 49 5.65 3.31 -10.46
CA LEU A 49 6.23 2.61 -9.32
C LEU A 49 5.33 1.46 -8.84
N ALA A 50 4.02 1.69 -8.72
CA ALA A 50 3.06 0.67 -8.34
C ALA A 50 3.08 -0.56 -9.28
N ARG A 51 3.15 -0.35 -10.60
CA ARG A 51 3.29 -1.47 -11.56
C ARG A 51 4.59 -2.22 -11.36
N LEU A 52 5.69 -1.51 -11.13
CA LEU A 52 7.01 -2.13 -10.92
C LEU A 52 7.08 -2.93 -9.61
N LEU A 53 6.46 -2.45 -8.53
CA LEU A 53 6.44 -3.14 -7.24
C LEU A 53 5.50 -4.35 -7.28
N THR A 54 4.30 -4.21 -7.85
CA THR A 54 3.36 -5.32 -7.99
C THR A 54 3.90 -6.43 -8.90
N GLY A 55 4.61 -6.06 -9.98
CA GLY A 55 5.33 -7.01 -10.83
C GLY A 55 6.45 -7.79 -10.12
N ARG A 56 6.91 -7.31 -8.95
CA ARG A 56 7.84 -8.01 -8.06
C ARG A 56 7.16 -8.79 -6.93
N GLY A 57 5.82 -8.83 -6.90
CA GLY A 57 5.04 -9.56 -5.90
C GLY A 57 4.64 -8.76 -4.66
N LEU A 58 4.91 -7.44 -4.63
CA LEU A 58 4.53 -6.60 -3.49
C LEU A 58 3.05 -6.27 -3.53
N THR A 59 2.43 -6.21 -2.35
CA THR A 59 1.10 -5.64 -2.23
C THR A 59 1.21 -4.12 -2.17
N VAL A 60 0.73 -3.44 -3.20
CA VAL A 60 0.72 -1.97 -3.24
C VAL A 60 -0.64 -1.41 -2.84
N ILE A 61 -0.63 -0.39 -1.99
CA ILE A 61 -1.81 0.41 -1.64
C ILE A 61 -1.49 1.88 -1.96
N PHE A 62 -2.33 2.53 -2.76
CA PHE A 62 -2.16 3.97 -2.99
C PHE A 62 -2.60 4.78 -1.77
N VAL A 63 -1.87 5.84 -1.47
CA VAL A 63 -2.17 6.80 -0.42
C VAL A 63 -2.09 8.21 -0.99
N THR A 64 -3.24 8.80 -1.33
CA THR A 64 -3.26 10.08 -2.06
C THR A 64 -4.30 11.05 -1.51
N GLY A 65 -4.06 12.35 -1.70
CA GLY A 65 -5.05 13.39 -1.45
C GLY A 65 -6.16 13.43 -2.50
N ASN A 66 -5.94 12.84 -3.69
CA ASN A 66 -6.93 12.79 -4.76
C ASN A 66 -7.12 11.35 -5.28
N PRO A 67 -8.01 10.55 -4.66
CA PRO A 67 -8.25 9.16 -5.05
C PRO A 67 -8.79 8.96 -6.47
N MET A 68 -9.32 10.01 -7.11
CA MET A 68 -9.82 9.93 -8.49
C MET A 68 -8.69 9.71 -9.50
N LEU A 69 -7.45 10.10 -9.18
CA LEU A 69 -6.28 9.95 -10.07
C LEU A 69 -5.94 8.49 -10.36
N VAL A 70 -6.39 7.56 -9.51
CA VAL A 70 -6.12 6.12 -9.62
C VAL A 70 -7.37 5.31 -9.99
N GLU A 71 -8.51 5.96 -10.19
CA GLU A 71 -9.70 5.27 -10.71
C GLU A 71 -9.45 4.79 -12.14
N GLY A 72 -9.73 3.50 -12.39
CA GLY A 72 -9.43 2.85 -13.66
C GLY A 72 -7.93 2.65 -13.95
N ARG A 73 -7.05 3.04 -13.02
CA ARG A 73 -5.59 2.89 -13.12
C ARG A 73 -5.07 2.10 -11.91
N ASP A 74 -5.63 0.91 -11.73
CA ASP A 74 -5.31 0.03 -10.61
C ASP A 74 -3.82 -0.33 -10.58
N ALA A 75 -3.13 -0.38 -11.72
CA ALA A 75 -1.68 -0.58 -11.80
C ALA A 75 -1.20 -1.85 -11.07
N GLY A 76 -2.09 -2.83 -10.92
CA GLY A 76 -1.87 -4.04 -10.11
C GLY A 76 -1.98 -3.82 -8.59
N ALA A 77 -2.18 -2.60 -8.12
CA ALA A 77 -2.36 -2.28 -6.72
C ALA A 77 -3.66 -2.87 -6.17
N LEU A 78 -3.68 -3.12 -4.86
CA LEU A 78 -4.82 -3.67 -4.14
C LEU A 78 -5.97 -2.67 -4.03
N GLY A 79 -5.64 -1.40 -3.77
CA GLY A 79 -6.63 -0.36 -3.51
C GLY A 79 -6.01 0.99 -3.20
N VAL A 80 -6.86 1.91 -2.76
CA VAL A 80 -6.50 3.30 -2.41
C VAL A 80 -7.07 3.70 -1.05
N ILE A 81 -6.29 4.49 -0.32
CA ILE A 81 -6.65 5.18 0.91
C ILE A 81 -6.51 6.69 0.68
N ALA A 82 -7.53 7.46 1.05
CA ALA A 82 -7.44 8.90 1.03
C ALA A 82 -6.59 9.42 2.20
N LYS A 83 -5.65 10.33 1.92
CA LYS A 83 -4.90 11.07 2.94
C LYS A 83 -5.87 11.86 3.85
N PRO A 84 -5.53 12.08 5.14
CA PRO A 84 -4.30 11.63 5.82
C PRO A 84 -4.34 10.14 6.17
N LEU A 85 -3.21 9.46 6.01
CA LEU A 85 -3.02 8.08 6.49
C LEU A 85 -2.75 8.11 7.99
N THR A 86 -3.71 7.64 8.78
CA THR A 86 -3.54 7.53 10.23
C THR A 86 -2.81 6.24 10.59
N GLN A 87 -2.17 6.23 11.77
CA GLN A 87 -1.54 5.04 12.34
C GLN A 87 -2.46 3.82 12.36
N GLN A 88 -3.69 4.01 12.87
CA GLN A 88 -4.69 2.95 12.92
C GLN A 88 -5.04 2.46 11.51
N ALA A 89 -5.23 3.37 10.55
CA ALA A 89 -5.59 2.99 9.18
C ALA A 89 -4.47 2.18 8.50
N ALA A 90 -3.21 2.54 8.72
CA ALA A 90 -2.08 1.78 8.21
C ALA A 90 -2.02 0.37 8.84
N ALA A 91 -2.13 0.28 10.17
CA ALA A 91 -2.12 -0.99 10.89
C ALA A 91 -3.27 -1.91 10.45
N ASP A 92 -4.50 -1.38 10.34
CA ASP A 92 -5.67 -2.13 9.90
C ASP A 92 -5.49 -2.71 8.49
N VAL A 93 -4.88 -1.93 7.59
CA VAL A 93 -4.62 -2.34 6.20
C VAL A 93 -3.52 -3.38 6.11
N ILE A 94 -2.41 -3.19 6.84
CA ILE A 94 -1.34 -4.19 6.90
C ILE A 94 -1.91 -5.51 7.42
N GLN A 95 -2.64 -5.47 8.54
CA GLN A 95 -3.22 -6.67 9.13
C GLN A 95 -4.24 -7.34 8.18
N PHE A 96 -5.05 -6.56 7.47
CA PHE A 96 -5.95 -7.07 6.44
C PHE A 96 -5.18 -7.81 5.33
N VAL A 97 -4.08 -7.23 4.83
CA VAL A 97 -3.24 -7.85 3.79
C VAL A 97 -2.59 -9.13 4.30
N VAL A 98 -2.08 -9.15 5.54
CA VAL A 98 -1.47 -10.33 6.17
C VAL A 98 -2.49 -11.46 6.28
N ASP A 99 -3.68 -11.17 6.80
CA ASP A 99 -4.73 -12.18 6.94
C ASP A 99 -5.23 -12.68 5.58
N TRP A 100 -5.33 -11.79 4.59
CA TRP A 100 -5.70 -12.15 3.23
C TRP A 100 -4.67 -13.08 2.57
N LYS A 101 -3.37 -12.75 2.65
CA LYS A 101 -2.29 -13.63 2.16
C LYS A 101 -2.28 -14.98 2.91
N GLY A 102 -2.70 -15.00 4.17
CA GLY A 102 -2.89 -16.21 4.97
C GLY A 102 -4.18 -16.99 4.71
N GLY A 103 -4.98 -16.61 3.70
CA GLY A 103 -6.22 -17.30 3.33
C GLY A 103 -7.42 -17.03 4.25
N LYS A 104 -7.31 -16.10 5.20
CA LYS A 104 -8.43 -15.74 6.08
C LYS A 104 -9.37 -14.79 5.37
N GLN A 105 -10.67 -15.05 5.48
CA GLN A 105 -11.68 -14.09 5.03
C GLN A 105 -11.83 -12.97 6.07
N ARG A 106 -11.50 -11.75 5.66
CA ARG A 106 -11.77 -10.53 6.43
C ARG A 106 -12.43 -9.49 5.56
N ARG A 107 -13.22 -8.62 6.19
CA ARG A 107 -13.75 -7.44 5.52
C ARG A 107 -12.62 -6.42 5.33
N PRO A 108 -12.57 -5.73 4.18
CA PRO A 108 -11.62 -4.62 4.01
C PRO A 108 -11.85 -3.54 5.08
N PRO A 109 -10.79 -2.89 5.58
CA PRO A 109 -10.91 -1.74 6.46
C PRO A 109 -11.74 -0.62 5.81
N ALA A 110 -12.53 0.12 6.60
CA ALA A 110 -13.48 1.10 6.08
C ALA A 110 -12.86 2.19 5.18
N ARG A 111 -11.58 2.52 5.40
CA ARG A 111 -10.85 3.54 4.63
C ARG A 111 -10.13 2.98 3.39
N LEU A 112 -10.09 1.66 3.22
CA LEU A 112 -9.48 1.02 2.07
C LEU A 112 -10.54 0.78 1.00
N ARG A 113 -10.42 1.49 -0.12
CA ARG A 113 -11.21 1.22 -1.32
C ARG A 113 -10.45 0.29 -2.24
N LEU A 114 -10.91 -0.93 -2.40
CA LEU A 114 -10.30 -1.93 -3.29
C LEU A 114 -10.54 -1.57 -4.76
N PHE A 115 -9.56 -1.85 -5.63
CA PHE A 115 -9.73 -1.67 -7.08
C PHE A 115 -10.33 -2.89 -7.77
N ARG A 116 -10.04 -4.09 -7.26
CA ARG A 116 -10.57 -5.34 -7.80
C ARG A 116 -11.47 -6.02 -6.78
N PRO A 117 -12.53 -6.71 -7.22
CA PRO A 117 -13.34 -7.52 -6.33
C PRO A 117 -12.47 -8.60 -5.68
N PHE A 118 -12.67 -8.78 -4.38
CA PHE A 118 -12.00 -9.79 -3.57
C PHE A 118 -12.30 -11.18 -4.12
N SER A 119 -11.27 -11.90 -4.58
CA SER A 119 -11.37 -13.34 -4.80
C SER A 119 -10.54 -14.01 -3.69
N PRO A 120 -11.18 -14.69 -2.73
CA PRO A 120 -10.43 -15.57 -1.84
C PRO A 120 -9.77 -16.62 -2.72
N ALA A 121 -8.47 -16.87 -2.51
CA ALA A 121 -7.81 -18.01 -3.14
C ALA A 121 -8.67 -19.25 -2.89
N ALA A 122 -9.08 -19.89 -3.98
CA ALA A 122 -9.90 -21.10 -3.96
C ALA A 122 -9.16 -22.26 -3.27
#